data_AF-A0A370V5G3-F1
#
_entry.id   AF-A0A370V5G3-F1
#
_cell.length_a   1.000
_cell.length_b   1.000
_cell.length_c   1.000
_cell.angle_alpha   90.00
_cell.angle_beta   90.00
_cell.angle_gamma   90.00
#
_symmetry.space_group_name_H-M   'P 1'
#
loop_
_entity.id
_entity.type
_entity.pdbx_description
1 polymer ?
#
loop_
_entity_poly.entity_id
_entity_poly.type
_entity_poly.pdbx_seq_one_letter_code
_entity_poly.pdbx_strand_id
1 'polypeptide(L)'
;MTTKKITLDENGFATEAGFITVYNYNGETREYISTSTEYLAVGVGIPACSCLDAPVTHKAGYAICRSADFNSWEYVPDHRGEIVFSTETGESKEITVPGDYPENTTTIAPLTPYDKWDGEKWVTDIEAQHSAAVDAAEAHRQSRIDAAMASISLIQLKLQAGRKLTQAETTRLNAVLDYIDAVVATDTSTAPDVIWPELPEA
;
A
#
# COMPACT_ATOMS: atom_id res chain seq x y z
N MET A 1 40.16 20.54 -28.39
CA MET A 1 40.47 21.89 -27.89
C MET A 1 40.84 21.75 -26.44
N THR A 2 42.00 22.26 -26.04
CA THR A 2 42.47 22.18 -24.64
C THR A 2 41.62 23.14 -23.81
N THR A 3 40.65 22.62 -23.07
CA THR A 3 39.75 23.42 -22.22
C THR A 3 40.60 24.11 -21.16
N LYS A 4 40.80 25.43 -21.29
CA LYS A 4 41.49 26.23 -20.28
C LYS A 4 40.59 26.26 -19.04
N LYS A 5 40.91 25.42 -18.04
CA LYS A 5 40.23 25.37 -16.76
C LYS A 5 40.57 26.66 -16.00
N ILE A 6 39.60 27.56 -15.89
CA ILE A 6 39.76 28.80 -15.14
C ILE A 6 39.90 28.53 -13.64
N THR A 7 40.41 29.52 -12.90
CA THR A 7 40.58 29.44 -11.44
C THR A 7 39.57 30.34 -10.75
N LEU A 8 39.11 29.94 -9.56
CA LEU A 8 38.26 30.76 -8.70
C LEU A 8 39.09 31.29 -7.52
N ASP A 9 38.72 32.45 -7.00
CA ASP A 9 39.27 32.97 -5.74
C ASP A 9 38.68 32.27 -4.51
N GLU A 10 39.14 32.66 -3.31
CA GLU A 10 38.67 32.10 -2.04
C GLU A 10 37.17 32.31 -1.76
N ASN A 11 36.54 33.25 -2.47
CA ASN A 11 35.11 33.55 -2.36
C ASN A 11 34.29 32.86 -3.47
N GLY A 12 34.93 32.08 -4.36
CA GLY A 12 34.28 31.33 -5.42
C GLY A 12 34.02 32.13 -6.70
N PHE A 13 34.70 33.25 -6.92
CA PHE A 13 34.56 34.06 -8.14
C PHE A 13 35.70 33.81 -9.14
N ALA A 14 35.36 33.76 -10.44
CA ALA A 14 36.35 33.53 -11.49
C ALA A 14 37.39 34.67 -11.56
N THR A 15 38.68 34.32 -11.51
CA THR A 15 39.78 35.30 -11.62
C THR A 15 40.13 35.62 -13.08
N GLU A 16 39.67 34.79 -14.02
CA GLU A 16 39.82 34.96 -15.45
C GLU A 16 38.60 34.39 -16.19
N ALA A 17 38.31 34.90 -17.38
CA ALA A 17 37.19 34.40 -18.18
C ALA A 17 37.55 33.11 -18.92
N GLY A 18 36.61 32.17 -18.99
CA GLY A 18 36.82 30.89 -19.67
C GLY A 18 35.86 29.81 -19.21
N PHE A 19 36.20 28.56 -19.52
CA PHE A 19 35.32 27.41 -19.28
C PHE A 19 35.72 26.64 -18.03
N ILE A 20 34.74 26.16 -17.28
CA ILE A 20 34.91 25.31 -16.11
C ILE A 20 33.93 24.14 -16.15
N THR A 21 34.37 22.96 -15.75
CA THR A 21 33.47 21.82 -15.57
C THR A 21 32.83 21.91 -14.19
N VAL A 22 31.51 21.78 -14.15
CA VAL A 22 30.73 21.75 -12.92
C VAL A 22 29.89 20.48 -12.89
N TYR A 23 29.56 20.04 -11.68
CA TYR A 23 28.73 18.87 -11.42
C TYR A 23 27.44 19.34 -10.77
N ASN A 24 26.34 19.17 -11.49
CA ASN A 24 25.02 19.64 -11.10
C ASN A 24 24.34 18.61 -10.22
N TYR A 25 23.66 19.09 -9.18
CA TYR A 25 22.86 18.27 -8.28
C TYR A 25 21.49 18.90 -8.04
N ASN A 26 20.55 18.09 -7.56
CA ASN A 26 19.24 18.55 -7.15
C ASN A 26 19.36 19.31 -5.82
N GLY A 27 18.82 20.53 -5.73
CA GLY A 27 18.93 21.36 -4.52
C GLY A 27 18.18 20.81 -3.30
N GLU A 28 17.19 19.95 -3.50
CA GLU A 28 16.39 19.34 -2.43
C GLU A 28 16.90 17.94 -2.08
N THR A 29 17.04 17.06 -3.07
CA THR A 29 17.45 15.66 -2.84
C THR A 29 18.96 15.48 -2.73
N ARG A 30 19.73 16.51 -3.10
CA ARG A 30 21.20 16.50 -3.20
C ARG A 30 21.75 15.54 -4.26
N GLU A 31 20.88 14.85 -5.00
CA GLU A 31 21.25 13.82 -5.97
C GLU A 31 21.99 14.42 -7.16
N TYR A 32 23.07 13.79 -7.57
CA TYR A 32 23.80 14.12 -8.78
C TYR A 32 22.89 14.00 -10.01
N ILE A 33 22.85 15.04 -10.85
CA ILE A 33 22.04 15.09 -12.05
C ILE A 33 22.91 14.89 -13.30
N SER A 34 23.93 15.73 -13.45
CA SER A 34 24.72 15.80 -14.68
C SER A 34 26.03 16.53 -14.51
N THR A 35 26.92 16.37 -15.49
CA THR A 35 28.13 17.18 -15.64
C THR A 35 27.91 18.16 -16.79
N SER A 36 28.26 19.43 -16.60
CA SER A 36 28.25 20.44 -17.68
C SER A 36 29.55 21.22 -17.72
N THR A 37 29.78 21.93 -18.82
CA THR A 37 30.89 22.87 -18.98
C THR A 37 30.31 24.27 -19.12
N GLU A 38 30.60 25.13 -18.15
CA GLU A 38 30.07 26.47 -18.06
C GLU A 38 31.13 27.49 -18.45
N TYR A 39 30.71 28.56 -19.13
CA TYR A 39 31.57 29.71 -19.37
C TYR A 39 31.33 30.76 -18.27
N LEU A 40 32.37 31.16 -17.56
CA LEU A 40 32.31 32.23 -16.56
C LEU A 40 33.10 33.45 -17.03
N ALA A 41 32.52 34.63 -16.83
CA ALA A 41 33.25 35.90 -16.93
C ALA A 41 33.99 36.18 -15.61
N VAL A 42 34.98 37.08 -15.64
CA VAL A 42 35.71 37.51 -14.43
C VAL A 42 34.72 38.06 -13.40
N GLY A 43 34.85 37.62 -12.14
CA GLY A 43 33.99 38.03 -11.04
C GLY A 43 32.65 37.27 -10.94
N VAL A 44 32.41 36.26 -11.78
CA VAL A 44 31.19 35.43 -11.75
C VAL A 44 31.48 34.08 -11.09
N GLY A 45 30.57 33.62 -10.23
CA GLY A 45 30.63 32.30 -9.60
C GLY A 45 29.95 31.21 -10.42
N ILE A 46 30.10 29.95 -9.98
CA ILE A 46 29.42 28.81 -10.62
C ILE A 46 27.89 28.89 -10.44
N PRO A 47 27.10 28.24 -11.31
CA PRO A 47 25.66 28.15 -11.14
C PRO A 47 25.27 27.57 -9.77
N ALA A 48 24.10 27.98 -9.25
CA ALA A 48 23.54 27.38 -8.05
C ALA A 48 23.30 25.88 -8.25
N CYS A 49 23.36 25.11 -7.15
CA CYS A 49 23.23 23.65 -7.16
C CYS A 49 24.27 22.95 -8.05
N SER A 50 25.50 23.49 -8.08
CA SER A 50 26.65 22.86 -8.73
C SER A 50 27.89 22.89 -7.84
N CYS A 51 28.85 22.00 -8.10
CA CYS A 51 30.14 21.98 -7.42
C CYS A 51 31.29 21.64 -8.38
N LEU A 52 32.54 21.77 -7.89
CA LEU A 52 33.75 21.58 -8.69
C LEU A 52 34.42 20.21 -8.49
N ASP A 53 34.15 19.56 -7.37
CA ASP A 53 34.63 18.21 -7.10
C ASP A 53 33.77 17.19 -7.83
N ALA A 54 34.42 16.25 -8.51
CA ALA A 54 33.73 15.24 -9.30
C ALA A 54 32.98 14.25 -8.40
N PRO A 55 31.81 13.74 -8.83
CA PRO A 55 31.12 12.68 -8.13
C PRO A 55 31.96 11.41 -8.08
N VAL A 56 31.70 10.60 -7.06
CA VAL A 56 32.25 9.25 -6.97
C VAL A 56 31.75 8.37 -8.11
N THR A 57 32.43 7.26 -8.36
CA THR A 57 32.01 6.30 -9.41
C THR A 57 30.67 5.66 -9.05
N HIS A 58 29.84 5.42 -10.05
CA HIS A 58 28.57 4.70 -9.86
C HIS A 58 28.77 3.36 -9.12
N LYS A 59 27.84 3.06 -8.22
CA LYS A 59 27.77 1.82 -7.44
C LYS A 59 26.33 1.31 -7.44
N ALA A 60 26.12 0.05 -7.85
CA ALA A 60 24.78 -0.53 -7.90
C ALA A 60 24.12 -0.53 -6.50
N GLY A 61 22.83 -0.17 -6.44
CA GLY A 61 22.05 -0.05 -5.21
C GLY A 61 22.29 1.25 -4.44
N TYR A 62 22.97 2.24 -5.02
CA TYR A 62 23.23 3.53 -4.39
C TYR A 62 23.03 4.69 -5.36
N ALA A 63 22.41 5.75 -4.88
CA ALA A 63 22.42 7.08 -5.48
C ALA A 63 23.68 7.84 -5.02
N ILE A 64 24.14 8.77 -5.85
CA ILE A 64 25.25 9.66 -5.51
C ILE A 64 24.64 11.01 -5.12
N CYS A 65 24.85 11.44 -3.87
CA CYS A 65 24.30 12.69 -3.36
C CYS A 65 25.42 13.59 -2.81
N ARG A 66 25.21 14.91 -2.77
CA ARG A 66 26.04 15.81 -1.96
C ARG A 66 25.84 15.47 -0.49
N SER A 67 26.90 15.54 0.32
CA SER A 67 26.81 15.49 1.79
C SER A 67 25.94 16.61 2.33
N ALA A 68 25.45 16.48 3.56
CA ALA A 68 24.50 17.44 4.16
C ALA A 68 25.10 18.86 4.29
N ASP A 69 26.42 18.96 4.41
CA ASP A 69 27.19 20.21 4.42
C ASP A 69 27.65 20.66 3.03
N PHE A 70 27.28 19.93 1.97
CA PHE A 70 27.64 20.17 0.57
C PHE A 70 29.14 20.22 0.28
N ASN A 71 29.99 19.60 1.12
CA ASN A 71 31.45 19.62 0.93
C ASN A 71 32.01 18.38 0.22
N SER A 72 31.20 17.32 0.05
CA SER A 72 31.65 16.07 -0.58
C SER A 72 30.50 15.32 -1.24
N TRP A 73 30.84 14.26 -1.98
CA TRP A 73 29.88 13.29 -2.51
C TRP A 73 29.81 12.04 -1.62
N GLU A 74 28.60 11.54 -1.41
CA GLU A 74 28.32 10.34 -0.61
C GLU A 74 27.47 9.33 -1.37
N TYR A 75 27.57 8.07 -0.97
CA TYR A 75 26.67 7.02 -1.42
C TYR A 75 25.46 6.96 -0.49
N VAL A 76 24.27 7.15 -1.05
CA VAL A 76 23.00 6.99 -0.33
C VAL A 76 22.32 5.74 -0.86
N PRO A 77 21.85 4.80 -0.01
CA PRO A 77 21.13 3.62 -0.48
C PRO A 77 19.97 3.99 -1.40
N ASP A 78 19.75 3.19 -2.43
CA ASP A 78 18.71 3.45 -3.42
C ASP A 78 17.77 2.26 -3.52
N HIS A 79 16.70 2.34 -2.74
CA HIS A 79 15.60 1.37 -2.71
C HIS A 79 14.41 1.82 -3.55
N ARG A 80 14.58 2.83 -4.43
CA ARG A 80 13.47 3.36 -5.23
C ARG A 80 12.82 2.27 -6.09
N GLY A 81 11.49 2.27 -6.14
CA GLY A 81 10.69 1.26 -6.82
C GLY A 81 10.45 -0.02 -6.01
N GLU A 82 11.12 -0.20 -4.87
CA GLU A 82 10.75 -1.26 -3.92
C GLU A 82 9.44 -0.91 -3.21
N ILE A 83 8.67 -1.94 -2.87
CA ILE A 83 7.43 -1.83 -2.09
C ILE A 83 7.73 -2.25 -0.65
N VAL A 84 7.42 -1.37 0.28
CA VAL A 84 7.47 -1.65 1.72
C VAL A 84 6.09 -1.56 2.32
N PHE A 85 5.91 -2.14 3.50
CA PHE A 85 4.67 -2.19 4.24
C PHE A 85 4.85 -1.50 5.58
N SER A 86 3.91 -0.65 5.97
CA SER A 86 3.86 -0.07 7.31
C SER A 86 3.74 -1.18 8.35
N THR A 87 4.64 -1.26 9.32
CA THR A 87 4.55 -2.23 10.43
C THR A 87 3.40 -1.92 11.39
N GLU A 88 2.81 -0.73 11.30
CA GLU A 88 1.67 -0.31 12.13
C GLU A 88 0.32 -0.69 11.49
N THR A 89 0.20 -0.57 10.16
CA THR A 89 -1.08 -0.71 9.46
C THR A 89 -1.11 -1.80 8.40
N GLY A 90 0.03 -2.32 7.98
CA GLY A 90 0.15 -3.25 6.85
C GLY A 90 -0.02 -2.59 5.48
N GLU A 91 -0.22 -1.27 5.41
CA GLU A 91 -0.38 -0.56 4.13
C GLU A 91 0.92 -0.52 3.33
N SER A 92 0.81 -0.78 2.02
CA SER A 92 1.95 -0.74 1.10
C SER A 92 2.31 0.68 0.69
N LYS A 93 3.59 0.96 0.53
CA LYS A 93 4.14 2.21 0.00
C LYS A 93 5.34 1.91 -0.90
N GLU A 94 5.36 2.55 -2.06
CA GLU A 94 6.54 2.55 -2.94
C GLU A 94 7.57 3.56 -2.43
N ILE A 95 8.84 3.18 -2.45
CA ILE A 95 9.95 4.08 -2.15
C ILE A 95 10.23 4.95 -3.38
N THR A 96 10.18 6.27 -3.20
CA THR A 96 10.35 7.23 -4.29
C THR A 96 11.58 8.14 -4.14
N VAL A 97 12.25 8.07 -2.99
CA VAL A 97 13.45 8.86 -2.68
C VAL A 97 14.61 7.95 -2.28
N PRO A 98 15.86 8.31 -2.60
CA PRO A 98 17.03 7.61 -2.06
C PRO A 98 17.10 7.77 -0.54
N GLY A 99 17.64 6.76 0.13
CA GLY A 99 17.79 6.71 1.58
C GLY A 99 17.67 5.29 2.10
N ASP A 100 17.89 5.13 3.40
CA ASP A 100 17.52 3.90 4.10
C ASP A 100 15.99 3.68 4.04
N TYR A 101 15.55 2.46 4.35
CA TYR A 101 14.13 2.17 4.48
C TYR A 101 13.45 3.13 5.46
N PRO A 102 12.24 3.64 5.13
CA PRO A 102 11.51 4.50 6.05
C PRO A 102 11.29 3.82 7.40
N GLU A 103 11.30 4.60 8.48
CA GLU A 103 10.98 4.09 9.81
C GLU A 103 9.61 3.40 9.83
N ASN A 104 9.46 2.39 10.71
CA ASN A 104 8.25 1.59 10.86
C ASN A 104 7.78 0.94 9.56
N THR A 105 8.72 0.48 8.72
CA THR A 105 8.41 -0.28 7.52
C THR A 105 9.16 -1.61 7.45
N THR A 106 8.60 -2.55 6.69
CA THR A 106 9.18 -3.86 6.39
C THR A 106 8.99 -4.20 4.92
N THR A 107 9.90 -4.98 4.32
CA THR A 107 9.75 -5.51 2.96
C THR A 107 8.88 -6.77 2.90
N ILE A 108 8.49 -7.30 4.07
CA ILE A 108 7.64 -8.48 4.17
C ILE A 108 6.18 -8.05 4.09
N ALA A 109 5.42 -8.61 3.15
CA ALA A 109 3.99 -8.33 3.04
C ALA A 109 3.18 -9.08 4.12
N PRO A 110 2.12 -8.46 4.70
CA PRO A 110 1.12 -9.22 5.44
C PRO A 110 0.39 -10.18 4.48
N LEU A 111 0.07 -11.37 4.98
CA LEU A 111 -0.65 -12.40 4.24
C LEU A 111 -2.16 -12.25 4.40
N THR A 112 -2.61 -11.71 5.54
CA THR A 112 -4.03 -11.50 5.82
C THR A 112 -4.29 -10.07 6.29
N PRO A 113 -5.53 -9.55 6.13
CA PRO A 113 -5.93 -8.27 6.70
C PRO A 113 -5.91 -8.20 8.23
N TYR A 114 -5.72 -9.35 8.91
CA TYR A 114 -5.69 -9.46 10.36
C TYR A 114 -4.27 -9.61 10.91
N ASP A 115 -3.27 -9.55 10.05
CA ASP A 115 -1.87 -9.68 10.47
C ASP A 115 -1.41 -8.44 11.25
N LYS A 116 -0.71 -8.70 12.36
CA LYS A 116 -0.08 -7.68 13.21
C LYS A 116 1.42 -7.91 13.26
N TRP A 117 2.18 -6.83 13.23
CA TRP A 117 3.63 -6.89 13.34
C TRP A 117 4.03 -7.17 14.80
N ASP A 118 4.82 -8.22 15.04
CA ASP A 118 5.30 -8.58 16.38
C ASP A 118 6.68 -7.97 16.74
N GLY A 119 7.26 -7.20 15.81
CA GLY A 119 8.61 -6.67 15.90
C GLY A 119 9.59 -7.31 14.91
N GLU A 120 9.29 -8.52 14.42
CA GLU A 120 10.14 -9.27 13.49
C GLU A 120 9.37 -9.79 12.27
N LYS A 121 8.09 -10.15 12.44
CA LYS A 121 7.25 -10.73 11.40
C LYS A 121 5.78 -10.41 11.59
N TRP A 122 5.01 -10.70 10.55
CA TRP A 122 3.56 -10.69 10.58
C TRP A 122 3.02 -11.91 11.32
N VAL A 123 2.13 -11.70 12.29
CA VAL A 123 1.40 -12.72 13.01
C VAL A 123 -0.09 -12.44 12.88
N THR A 124 -0.84 -13.40 12.35
CA THR A 124 -2.29 -13.28 12.19
C THR A 124 -2.98 -13.20 13.54
N ASP A 125 -3.80 -12.16 13.72
CA ASP A 125 -4.72 -12.06 14.84
C ASP A 125 -5.90 -13.01 14.63
N ILE A 126 -5.77 -14.21 15.17
CA ILE A 126 -6.77 -15.28 15.04
C ILE A 126 -8.11 -14.89 15.68
N GLU A 127 -8.10 -14.11 16.77
CA GLU A 127 -9.33 -13.68 17.43
C GLU A 127 -10.09 -12.68 16.55
N ALA A 128 -9.39 -11.68 16.00
CA ALA A 128 -9.99 -10.72 15.08
C ALA A 128 -10.48 -11.40 13.79
N GLN A 129 -9.69 -12.34 13.24
CA GLN A 129 -10.08 -13.10 12.06
C GLN A 129 -11.32 -13.96 12.31
N HIS A 130 -11.38 -14.66 13.45
CA HIS A 130 -12.53 -15.48 13.80
C HIS A 130 -13.78 -14.63 14.06
N SER A 131 -13.65 -13.52 14.80
CA SER A 131 -14.76 -12.58 15.02
C SER A 131 -15.34 -12.08 13.70
N ALA A 132 -14.49 -11.68 12.75
CA ALA A 132 -14.94 -11.24 11.43
C ALA A 132 -15.62 -12.37 10.64
N ALA A 133 -15.15 -13.61 10.76
CA ALA A 133 -15.78 -14.77 10.15
C ALA A 133 -17.17 -15.04 10.75
N VAL A 134 -17.33 -14.90 12.07
CA VAL A 134 -18.63 -15.02 12.75
C VAL A 134 -19.59 -13.93 12.30
N ASP A 135 -19.14 -12.67 12.24
CA ASP A 135 -19.97 -11.55 11.76
C ASP A 135 -20.44 -11.77 10.31
N ALA A 136 -19.54 -12.26 9.44
CA ALA A 136 -19.89 -12.61 8.06
C ALA A 136 -20.90 -13.78 8.01
N ALA A 137 -20.75 -14.78 8.88
CA ALA A 137 -21.68 -15.89 8.95
C ALA A 137 -23.08 -15.46 9.46
N GLU A 138 -23.15 -14.54 10.42
CA GLU A 138 -24.41 -13.93 10.88
C GLU A 138 -25.10 -13.13 9.77
N ALA A 139 -24.36 -12.31 9.03
CA ALA A 139 -24.90 -11.60 7.87
C ALA A 139 -25.45 -12.57 6.81
N HIS A 140 -24.76 -13.69 6.58
CA HIS A 140 -25.21 -14.75 5.68
C HIS A 140 -26.46 -15.48 6.19
N ARG A 141 -26.57 -15.71 7.50
CA ARG A 141 -27.79 -16.24 8.14
C ARG A 141 -28.98 -15.35 7.82
N GLN A 142 -28.83 -14.04 8.06
CA GLN A 142 -29.91 -13.09 7.81
C GLN A 142 -30.30 -13.07 6.33
N SER A 143 -29.33 -13.05 5.42
CA SER A 143 -29.59 -13.11 3.97
C SER A 143 -30.37 -14.36 3.56
N ARG A 144 -30.08 -15.52 4.14
CA ARG A 144 -30.84 -16.77 3.89
C ARG A 144 -32.28 -16.68 4.38
N ILE A 145 -32.50 -16.13 5.56
CA ILE A 145 -33.84 -15.94 6.12
C ILE A 145 -34.65 -15.01 5.22
N ASP A 146 -34.06 -13.88 4.83
CA ASP A 146 -34.73 -12.90 3.95
C ASP A 146 -35.10 -13.50 2.60
N ALA A 147 -34.19 -14.27 1.98
CA ALA A 147 -34.44 -14.96 0.72
C ALA A 147 -35.56 -16.02 0.85
N ALA A 148 -35.54 -16.80 1.94
CA ALA A 148 -36.56 -17.79 2.22
C ALA A 148 -37.94 -17.15 2.44
N MET A 149 -38.02 -16.08 3.24
CA MET A 149 -39.24 -15.31 3.43
C MET A 149 -39.77 -14.71 2.12
N ALA A 150 -38.89 -14.15 1.29
CA ALA A 150 -39.27 -13.62 -0.02
C ALA A 150 -39.88 -14.70 -0.92
N SER A 151 -39.38 -15.94 -0.85
CA SER A 151 -39.85 -17.07 -1.67
C SER A 151 -41.30 -17.50 -1.37
N ILE A 152 -41.84 -17.15 -0.20
CA ILE A 152 -43.22 -17.45 0.22
C ILE A 152 -44.10 -16.20 0.35
N SER A 153 -43.62 -15.04 -0.06
CA SER A 153 -44.33 -13.76 0.04
C SER A 153 -45.74 -13.80 -0.57
N LEU A 154 -45.92 -14.46 -1.71
CA LEU A 154 -47.24 -14.61 -2.34
C LEU A 154 -48.19 -15.51 -1.52
N ILE A 155 -47.65 -16.56 -0.89
CA ILE A 155 -48.42 -17.45 -0.01
C ILE A 155 -48.88 -16.68 1.24
N GLN A 156 -47.99 -15.88 1.83
CA GLN A 156 -48.31 -14.99 2.95
C GLN A 156 -49.41 -13.99 2.56
N LEU A 157 -49.33 -13.39 1.37
CA LEU A 157 -50.34 -12.47 0.86
C LEU A 157 -51.71 -13.16 0.69
N LYS A 158 -51.74 -14.41 0.20
CA LYS A 158 -52.99 -15.20 0.09
C LYS A 158 -53.63 -15.44 1.45
N LEU A 159 -52.83 -15.78 2.47
CA LEU A 159 -53.30 -15.95 3.85
C LEU A 159 -53.86 -14.64 4.43
N GLN A 160 -53.15 -13.53 4.25
CA GLN A 160 -53.61 -12.20 4.70
C GLN A 160 -54.93 -11.78 4.02
N ALA A 161 -55.12 -12.18 2.76
CA ALA A 161 -56.37 -11.95 2.02
C ALA A 161 -57.49 -12.96 2.37
N GLY A 162 -57.30 -13.85 3.36
CA GLY A 162 -58.28 -14.85 3.78
C GLY A 162 -58.53 -15.98 2.77
N ARG A 163 -57.62 -16.19 1.81
CA ARG A 163 -57.74 -17.26 0.81
C ARG A 163 -57.29 -18.60 1.38
N LYS A 164 -57.95 -19.67 0.95
CA LYS A 164 -57.47 -21.04 1.23
C LYS A 164 -56.27 -21.36 0.34
N LEU A 165 -55.21 -21.89 0.96
CA LEU A 165 -54.03 -22.37 0.24
C LEU A 165 -54.34 -23.72 -0.44
N THR A 166 -53.68 -23.95 -1.56
CA THR A 166 -53.61 -25.28 -2.17
C THR A 166 -52.72 -26.23 -1.36
N GLN A 167 -52.80 -27.53 -1.62
CA GLN A 167 -51.92 -28.52 -0.97
C GLN A 167 -50.43 -28.23 -1.24
N ALA A 168 -50.09 -27.86 -2.47
CA ALA A 168 -48.71 -27.53 -2.86
C ALA A 168 -48.20 -26.29 -2.10
N GLU A 169 -49.01 -25.23 -1.99
CA GLU A 169 -48.64 -24.03 -1.25
C GLU A 169 -48.49 -24.28 0.25
N THR A 170 -49.35 -25.11 0.83
CA THR A 170 -49.23 -25.50 2.25
C THR A 170 -47.95 -26.28 2.51
N THR A 171 -47.62 -27.21 1.60
CA THR A 171 -46.38 -28.02 1.67
C THR A 171 -45.15 -27.12 1.57
N ARG A 172 -45.12 -26.21 0.60
CA ARG A 172 -44.03 -25.25 0.41
C ARG A 172 -43.89 -24.27 1.59
N LEU A 173 -45.01 -23.77 2.12
CA LEU A 173 -45.01 -22.89 3.28
C LEU A 173 -44.33 -23.56 4.49
N ASN A 174 -44.73 -24.78 4.81
CA ASN A 174 -44.17 -25.51 5.94
C ASN A 174 -42.68 -25.82 5.72
N ALA A 175 -42.30 -26.30 4.53
CA ALA A 175 -40.91 -26.60 4.22
C ALA A 175 -39.99 -25.36 4.34
N VAL A 176 -40.47 -24.18 3.92
CA VAL A 176 -39.72 -22.93 4.05
C VAL A 176 -39.63 -22.46 5.50
N LEU A 177 -40.68 -22.63 6.30
CA LEU A 177 -40.64 -22.29 7.72
C LEU A 177 -39.70 -23.23 8.49
N ASP A 178 -39.75 -24.53 8.22
CA ASP A 178 -38.83 -25.53 8.79
C ASP A 178 -37.36 -25.20 8.42
N TYR A 179 -37.12 -24.78 7.18
CA TYR A 179 -35.80 -24.30 6.74
C TYR A 179 -35.36 -23.04 7.50
N ILE A 180 -36.23 -22.04 7.67
CA ILE A 180 -35.90 -20.82 8.42
C ILE A 180 -35.54 -21.18 9.86
N ASP A 181 -36.32 -22.05 10.52
CA ASP A 181 -36.03 -22.51 11.88
C ASP A 181 -34.67 -23.21 11.96
N ALA A 182 -34.35 -24.07 10.98
CA ALA A 182 -33.04 -24.71 10.88
C ALA A 182 -31.89 -23.69 10.69
N VAL A 183 -32.09 -22.67 9.86
CA VAL A 183 -31.10 -21.60 9.61
C VAL A 183 -30.88 -20.76 10.87
N VAL A 184 -31.95 -20.43 11.59
CA VAL A 184 -31.88 -19.69 12.87
C VAL A 184 -31.14 -20.50 13.93
N ALA A 185 -31.34 -21.82 13.97
CA ALA A 185 -30.69 -22.71 14.93
C ALA A 185 -29.23 -23.07 14.56
N THR A 186 -28.75 -22.72 13.37
CA THR A 186 -27.40 -23.05 12.89
C THR A 186 -26.36 -22.32 13.74
N ASP A 187 -25.35 -23.00 14.26
CA ASP A 187 -24.29 -22.36 15.08
C ASP A 187 -23.23 -21.66 14.22
N THR A 188 -23.25 -20.32 14.23
CA THR A 188 -22.30 -19.45 13.51
C THR A 188 -20.96 -19.32 14.20
N SER A 189 -20.83 -19.71 15.48
CA SER A 189 -19.54 -19.67 16.19
C SER A 189 -18.54 -20.69 15.65
N THR A 190 -18.99 -21.60 14.80
CA THR A 190 -18.15 -22.55 14.06
C THR A 190 -17.47 -21.93 12.82
N ALA A 191 -17.66 -20.62 12.58
CA ALA A 191 -17.07 -19.93 11.45
C ALA A 191 -15.53 -20.07 11.40
N PRO A 192 -14.96 -20.22 10.18
CA PRO A 192 -15.59 -20.08 8.87
C PRO A 192 -16.36 -21.32 8.37
N ASP A 193 -16.26 -22.46 9.05
CA ASP A 193 -16.74 -23.76 8.59
C ASP A 193 -18.21 -24.04 8.97
N VAL A 194 -19.06 -23.01 8.90
CA VAL A 194 -20.49 -23.12 9.24
C VAL A 194 -21.22 -24.00 8.22
N ILE A 195 -21.88 -25.06 8.71
CA ILE A 195 -22.70 -25.97 7.88
C ILE A 195 -24.12 -25.41 7.79
N TRP A 196 -24.49 -24.91 6.62
CA TRP A 196 -25.82 -24.35 6.37
C TRP A 196 -26.84 -25.41 5.99
N PRO A 197 -28.11 -25.30 6.46
CA PRO A 197 -29.21 -26.11 5.97
C PRO A 197 -29.39 -25.97 4.45
N GLU A 198 -29.86 -27.05 3.82
CA GLU A 198 -30.17 -27.05 2.38
C GLU A 198 -31.48 -26.31 2.12
N LEU A 199 -31.50 -25.53 1.03
CA LEU A 199 -32.71 -24.84 0.59
C LEU A 199 -33.77 -25.85 0.17
N PRO A 200 -35.04 -25.71 0.62
CA PRO A 200 -36.12 -26.58 0.18
C PRO A 200 -36.38 -26.40 -1.32
N GLU A 201 -36.61 -27.49 -2.04
CA GLU A 201 -36.97 -27.46 -3.47
C GLU A 201 -38.28 -26.69 -3.71
N ALA A 202 -38.35 -26.03 -4.87
CA ALA A 202 -39.41 -25.09 -5.25
C ALA A 202 -40.75 -25.75 -5.60
#